data_AF-A0A1J3EJZ3-F1
#
_entry.id   AF-A0A1J3EJZ3-F1
#
_cell.length_a   1.000
_cell.length_b   1.000
_cell.length_c   1.000
_cell.angle_alpha   90.00
_cell.angle_beta   90.00
_cell.angle_gamma   90.00
#
_symmetry.space_group_name_H-M   'P 1'
#
loop_
_entity.id
_entity.type
_entity.pdbx_description
1 polymer ?
#
loop_
_entity_poly.entity_id
_entity_poly.type
_entity_poly.pdbx_seq_one_letter_code
_entity_poly.pdbx_strand_id
1 'polypeptide(L)'
;MIIDNKCCCHFSIQPEKKGGMLREQLDAIAPALREMRLRKDERVKQVRSVKAEIQKISAEIAGRSTYEDSSTNITIDDNDLSIKKLEEYQNELHRLHDEKNERLQKVDIYICAIRDISATLETEASMIITKIHPSLNDLYGISKNISDDILKKLNATVVSMEEEKKRRLQMVRLN
;
A
#
# COMPACT_ATOMS: atom_id res chain seq x y z
N MET A 1 -14.28 9.42 -2.63
CA MET A 1 -15.34 8.44 -2.95
C MET A 1 -16.35 8.50 -1.83
N ILE A 2 -17.57 8.90 -2.16
CA ILE A 2 -18.68 8.94 -1.20
C ILE A 2 -18.99 7.47 -0.87
N ILE A 3 -18.79 7.08 0.39
CA ILE A 3 -19.29 5.81 0.90
C ILE A 3 -20.82 5.98 0.92
N ASP A 4 -21.51 5.34 -0.03
CA ASP A 4 -22.97 5.23 -0.01
C ASP A 4 -23.36 4.42 1.23
N ASN A 5 -23.51 5.12 2.35
CA ASN A 5 -24.06 4.62 3.60
C ASN A 5 -25.59 4.58 3.54
N LYS A 6 -26.12 3.92 2.51
CA LYS A 6 -27.54 3.51 2.36
C LYS A 6 -27.51 2.02 2.05
N CYS A 7 -28.07 1.10 2.82
CA CYS A 7 -29.20 1.17 3.71
C CYS A 7 -28.97 0.14 4.82
N CYS A 8 -29.09 0.55 6.08
CA CYS A 8 -29.44 -0.36 7.16
C CYS A 8 -30.93 -0.73 6.95
N CYS A 9 -31.20 -1.50 5.90
CA CYS A 9 -32.54 -1.98 5.60
C CYS A 9 -32.80 -3.12 6.58
N HIS A 10 -33.44 -2.74 7.69
CA HIS A 10 -34.24 -3.54 8.60
C HIS A 10 -34.51 -4.97 8.09
N PHE A 11 -33.63 -5.91 8.47
CA PHE A 11 -33.83 -7.32 8.20
C PHE A 11 -34.84 -7.86 9.21
N SER A 12 -36.12 -7.59 8.96
CA SER A 12 -37.20 -8.29 9.64
C SER A 12 -37.45 -9.60 8.92
N ILE A 13 -36.79 -10.67 9.39
CA ILE A 13 -37.47 -11.97 9.37
C ILE A 13 -38.59 -11.82 10.38
N GLN A 14 -39.72 -11.26 9.95
CA GLN A 14 -40.96 -11.50 10.66
C GLN A 14 -41.42 -12.86 10.13
N PRO A 15 -41.28 -13.97 10.89
CA PRO A 15 -42.20 -15.06 10.68
C PRO A 15 -43.55 -14.50 11.13
N GLU A 16 -44.23 -13.77 10.26
CA GLU A 16 -45.68 -13.70 10.38
C GLU A 16 -46.08 -15.16 10.50
N LYS A 17 -46.69 -15.54 11.63
CA LYS A 17 -47.23 -16.88 11.86
C LYS A 17 -48.32 -17.11 10.81
N LYS A 18 -47.93 -17.34 9.57
CA LYS A 18 -48.80 -17.76 8.49
C LYS A 18 -48.88 -19.26 8.66
N GLY A 19 -50.03 -19.70 9.19
CA GLY A 19 -50.43 -21.10 9.25
C GLY A 19 -50.62 -21.65 7.84
N GLY A 20 -49.50 -21.84 7.13
CA GLY A 20 -49.40 -22.43 5.80
C GLY A 20 -48.59 -23.72 5.86
N MET A 21 -48.74 -24.55 4.83
CA MET A 21 -48.02 -25.82 4.72
C MET A 21 -46.50 -25.56 4.63
N LEU A 22 -45.67 -26.52 5.07
CA LEU A 22 -44.20 -26.41 5.04
C LEU A 22 -43.63 -25.93 3.68
N ARG A 23 -44.30 -26.28 2.57
CA ARG A 23 -43.95 -25.83 1.22
C ARG A 23 -44.03 -24.30 1.06
N GLU A 24 -45.10 -23.69 1.55
CA GLU A 24 -45.32 -22.24 1.44
C GLU A 24 -44.33 -21.45 2.32
N GLN A 25 -43.94 -22.01 3.46
CA GLN A 25 -42.88 -21.44 4.31
C GLN A 25 -41.51 -21.52 3.63
N LEU A 26 -41.21 -22.60 2.92
CA LEU A 26 -39.97 -22.74 2.15
C LEU A 26 -39.90 -21.77 0.97
N ASP A 27 -41.01 -21.63 0.23
CA ASP A 27 -41.12 -20.70 -0.90
C ASP A 27 -40.94 -19.24 -0.44
N ALA A 28 -41.42 -18.91 0.76
CA ALA A 28 -41.24 -17.57 1.34
C ALA A 28 -39.78 -17.25 1.74
N ILE A 29 -38.97 -18.25 2.10
CA ILE A 29 -37.57 -18.05 2.52
C ILE A 29 -36.60 -17.99 1.33
N ALA A 30 -36.94 -18.67 0.22
CA ALA A 30 -36.05 -18.81 -0.93
C ALA A 30 -35.53 -17.48 -1.53
N PRO A 31 -36.34 -16.40 -1.65
CA PRO A 31 -35.84 -15.10 -2.13
C PRO A 31 -34.79 -14.48 -1.21
N ALA A 32 -35.02 -14.52 0.11
CA ALA A 32 -34.08 -13.98 1.10
C ALA A 32 -32.75 -14.73 1.07
N LEU A 33 -32.77 -16.06 0.95
CA LEU A 33 -31.55 -16.86 0.83
C LEU A 33 -30.76 -16.52 -0.45
N ARG A 34 -31.45 -16.27 -1.57
CA ARG A 34 -30.81 -15.85 -2.82
C ARG A 34 -30.10 -14.51 -2.66
N GLU A 35 -30.76 -13.55 -2.02
CA GLU A 35 -30.16 -12.24 -1.74
C GLU A 35 -28.95 -12.34 -0.80
N MET A 36 -29.03 -13.17 0.24
CA MET A 36 -27.91 -13.41 1.15
C MET A 36 -26.67 -14.00 0.44
N ARG A 37 -26.89 -14.91 -0.52
CA ARG A 37 -25.81 -15.46 -1.35
C ARG A 37 -25.15 -14.39 -2.22
N LEU A 38 -25.95 -13.55 -2.88
CA LEU A 38 -25.43 -12.45 -3.70
C LEU A 38 -24.59 -11.48 -2.86
N ARG A 39 -25.10 -11.06 -1.70
CA ARG A 39 -24.37 -10.18 -0.77
C ARG A 39 -23.07 -10.81 -0.27
N LYS A 40 -23.06 -12.13 -0.04
CA LYS A 40 -21.84 -12.87 0.32
C LYS A 40 -20.82 -12.81 -0.81
N ASP A 41 -21.22 -13.09 -2.04
CA ASP A 41 -20.32 -13.10 -3.19
C ASP A 41 -19.73 -11.70 -3.46
N GLU A 42 -20.54 -10.64 -3.31
CA GLU A 42 -20.08 -9.26 -3.36
C GLU A 42 -19.05 -8.96 -2.27
N ARG A 43 -19.30 -9.42 -1.03
CA ARG A 43 -18.38 -9.23 0.09
C ARG A 43 -17.05 -9.95 -0.13
N VAL A 44 -17.09 -11.19 -0.65
CA VAL A 44 -15.89 -11.95 -1.03
C VAL A 44 -15.08 -11.18 -2.08
N LYS A 45 -15.73 -10.62 -3.10
CA LYS A 45 -15.06 -9.81 -4.13
C LYS A 45 -14.39 -8.57 -3.54
N GLN A 46 -15.06 -7.86 -2.63
CA GLN A 46 -14.49 -6.70 -1.94
C GLN A 46 -13.26 -7.08 -1.12
N VAL A 47 -13.36 -8.12 -0.27
CA VAL A 47 -12.23 -8.60 0.54
C VAL A 47 -11.06 -9.01 -0.34
N ARG A 48 -11.32 -9.73 -1.44
CA ARG A 48 -10.27 -10.11 -2.41
C ARG A 48 -9.54 -8.90 -2.94
N SER A 49 -10.29 -7.89 -3.38
CA SER A 49 -9.75 -6.67 -3.98
C SER A 49 -8.87 -5.90 -3.00
N VAL A 50 -9.34 -5.71 -1.75
CA VAL A 50 -8.57 -4.98 -0.74
C VAL A 50 -7.29 -5.73 -0.38
N LYS A 51 -7.36 -7.06 -0.21
CA LYS A 51 -6.17 -7.88 0.08
C LYS A 51 -5.15 -7.86 -1.07
N ALA A 52 -5.61 -7.84 -2.32
CA ALA A 52 -4.74 -7.71 -3.48
C ALA A 52 -3.90 -6.42 -3.41
N GLU A 53 -4.55 -5.30 -3.14
CA GLU A 53 -3.89 -4.00 -3.06
C GLU A 53 -2.95 -3.93 -1.84
N ILE A 54 -3.34 -4.48 -0.68
CA ILE A 54 -2.46 -4.59 0.49
C ILE A 54 -1.18 -5.35 0.11
N GLN A 55 -1.29 -6.50 -0.54
CA GLN A 55 -0.13 -7.31 -0.93
C GLN A 55 0.77 -6.54 -1.91
N LYS A 56 0.17 -5.90 -2.91
CA LYS A 56 0.89 -5.09 -3.90
C LYS A 56 1.68 -3.95 -3.24
N ILE A 57 1.04 -3.13 -2.41
CA ILE A 57 1.70 -2.00 -1.76
C ILE A 57 2.75 -2.49 -0.76
N SER A 58 2.47 -3.57 -0.03
CA SER A 58 3.45 -4.19 0.87
C SER A 58 4.69 -4.67 0.11
N ALA A 59 4.51 -5.22 -1.10
CA ALA A 59 5.62 -5.63 -1.96
C ALA A 59 6.43 -4.44 -2.45
N GLU A 60 5.76 -3.37 -2.88
CA GLU A 60 6.41 -2.11 -3.30
C GLU A 60 7.21 -1.46 -2.16
N ILE A 61 6.64 -1.40 -0.95
CA ILE A 61 7.34 -0.92 0.26
C ILE A 61 8.55 -1.79 0.56
N ALA A 62 8.46 -3.11 0.38
CA ALA A 62 9.59 -4.01 0.54
C ALA A 62 10.63 -3.92 -0.60
N GLY A 63 10.39 -3.09 -1.63
CA GLY A 63 11.27 -2.93 -2.77
C GLY A 63 11.21 -4.07 -3.79
N ARG A 64 10.16 -4.91 -3.75
CA ARG A 64 9.92 -5.94 -4.76
C ARG A 64 9.24 -5.32 -5.98
N SER A 65 9.59 -5.80 -7.18
CA SER A 65 8.98 -5.31 -8.41
C SER A 65 7.54 -5.82 -8.54
N THR A 66 6.64 -4.98 -9.03
CA THR A 66 5.24 -5.34 -9.27
C THR A 66 5.07 -6.38 -10.39
N TYR A 67 6.12 -6.62 -11.19
CA TYR A 67 6.10 -7.56 -12.31
C TYR A 67 6.30 -9.02 -11.87
N GLU A 68 7.03 -9.26 -10.78
CA GLU A 68 7.31 -10.63 -10.31
C GLU A 68 6.14 -11.26 -9.53
N ASP A 69 5.22 -10.45 -8.99
CA ASP A 69 4.23 -10.90 -7.99
C ASP A 69 2.79 -11.02 -8.53
N SER A 70 2.63 -10.95 -9.86
CA SER A 70 1.30 -10.96 -10.53
C SER A 70 0.50 -12.27 -10.35
N SER A 71 1.12 -13.30 -9.75
CA SER A 71 0.51 -14.61 -9.48
C SER A 71 0.39 -14.90 -7.99
N THR A 72 0.20 -13.89 -7.15
CA THR A 72 -0.13 -14.10 -5.73
C THR A 72 -1.55 -14.65 -5.61
N ASN A 73 -1.65 -15.94 -5.31
CA ASN A 73 -2.91 -16.57 -4.93
C ASN A 73 -3.45 -15.90 -3.66
N ILE A 74 -4.37 -14.95 -3.80
CA ILE A 74 -5.03 -14.30 -2.66
C ILE A 74 -5.99 -15.31 -2.03
N THR A 75 -5.52 -15.98 -0.97
CA THR A 75 -6.40 -16.82 -0.15
C THR A 75 -7.34 -15.91 0.64
N ILE A 76 -8.65 -16.11 0.46
CA ILE A 76 -9.68 -15.45 1.28
C ILE A 76 -10.01 -16.42 2.41
N ASP A 77 -10.03 -15.89 3.63
CA ASP A 77 -10.59 -16.63 4.75
C ASP A 77 -12.11 -16.51 4.67
N ASP A 78 -12.78 -17.56 4.23
CA ASP A 78 -14.24 -17.59 4.10
C ASP A 78 -14.95 -17.69 5.46
N ASN A 79 -14.20 -17.83 6.58
CA ASN A 79 -14.76 -17.92 7.92
C ASN A 79 -15.19 -16.56 8.50
N ASP A 80 -14.56 -15.46 8.09
CA ASP A 80 -14.90 -14.11 8.57
C ASP A 80 -14.99 -13.09 7.42
N LEU A 81 -16.21 -12.93 6.90
CA LEU A 81 -16.59 -11.91 5.92
C LEU A 81 -17.37 -10.76 6.57
N SER A 82 -17.19 -10.56 7.89
CA SER A 82 -17.90 -9.49 8.61
C SER A 82 -17.52 -8.10 8.08
N ILE A 83 -18.43 -7.14 8.27
CA ILE A 83 -18.19 -5.73 7.92
C ILE A 83 -16.96 -5.21 8.66
N LYS A 84 -16.86 -5.53 9.96
CA LYS A 84 -15.72 -5.17 10.80
C LYS A 84 -14.39 -5.68 10.21
N LYS A 85 -14.35 -6.93 9.74
CA LYS A 85 -13.15 -7.48 9.12
C LYS A 85 -12.76 -6.75 7.83
N LEU A 86 -13.75 -6.37 7.02
CA LEU A 86 -13.48 -5.56 5.82
C LEU A 86 -12.93 -4.18 6.18
N GLU A 87 -13.49 -3.52 7.21
CA GLU A 87 -13.00 -2.22 7.70
C GLU A 87 -11.55 -2.32 8.22
N GLU A 88 -11.19 -3.40 8.91
CA GLU A 88 -9.81 -3.65 9.34
C GLU A 88 -8.84 -3.71 8.14
N TYR A 89 -9.20 -4.43 7.07
CA TYR A 89 -8.39 -4.46 5.86
C TYR A 89 -8.32 -3.09 5.17
N GLN A 90 -9.40 -2.32 5.14
CA GLN A 90 -9.41 -0.98 4.55
C GLN A 90 -8.52 0.00 5.33
N ASN A 91 -8.54 -0.07 6.67
CA ASN A 91 -7.68 0.73 7.53
C ASN A 91 -6.20 0.38 7.32
N GLU A 92 -5.88 -0.90 7.21
CA GLU A 92 -4.51 -1.34 6.91
C GLU A 92 -4.06 -0.87 5.53
N LEU A 93 -4.92 -0.95 4.52
CA LEU A 93 -4.64 -0.43 3.18
C LEU A 93 -4.35 1.08 3.21
N HIS A 94 -5.13 1.84 3.98
CA HIS A 94 -4.90 3.28 4.15
C HIS A 94 -3.56 3.57 4.82
N ARG A 95 -3.23 2.88 5.91
CA ARG A 95 -1.95 3.00 6.61
C ARG A 95 -0.76 2.71 5.69
N LEU A 96 -0.86 1.69 4.84
CA LEU A 96 0.18 1.33 3.87
C LEU A 96 0.35 2.39 2.78
N HIS A 97 -0.74 3.01 2.33
CA HIS A 97 -0.65 4.14 1.39
C HIS A 97 0.08 5.33 2.01
N ASP A 98 -0.22 5.67 3.25
CA ASP A 98 0.44 6.76 3.97
C ASP A 98 1.93 6.47 4.16
N GLU A 99 2.27 5.25 4.61
CA GLU A 99 3.66 4.80 4.76
C GLU A 99 4.42 4.87 3.41
N LYS A 100 3.82 4.38 2.33
CA LYS A 100 4.42 4.45 0.99
C LYS A 100 4.71 5.90 0.58
N ASN A 101 3.76 6.80 0.82
CA ASN A 101 3.92 8.21 0.48
C ASN A 101 5.02 8.88 1.33
N GLU A 102 5.07 8.62 2.64
CA GLU A 102 6.13 9.12 3.52
C GLU A 102 7.52 8.66 3.04
N ARG A 103 7.65 7.37 2.70
CA ARG A 103 8.91 6.81 2.18
C ARG A 103 9.33 7.45 0.86
N LEU A 104 8.39 7.70 -0.06
CA LEU A 104 8.67 8.39 -1.32
C LEU A 104 9.19 9.81 -1.09
N GLN A 105 8.51 10.58 -0.21
CA GLN A 105 8.96 11.91 0.16
C GLN A 105 10.36 11.89 0.77
N LYS A 106 10.65 10.91 1.63
CA LYS A 106 11.97 10.75 2.24
C LYS A 106 13.05 10.42 1.22
N VAL A 107 12.76 9.57 0.23
CA VAL A 107 13.66 9.31 -0.91
C VAL A 107 13.96 10.60 -1.66
N ASP A 108 12.93 11.40 -1.98
CA ASP A 108 13.09 12.66 -2.70
C ASP A 108 13.94 13.67 -1.91
N ILE A 109 13.74 13.78 -0.60
CA ILE A 109 14.56 14.62 0.29
C ILE A 109 16.04 14.22 0.23
N TYR A 110 16.35 12.92 0.33
CA TYR A 110 17.73 12.45 0.25
C TYR A 110 18.35 12.66 -1.13
N ILE A 111 17.59 12.44 -2.22
CA ILE A 111 18.07 12.71 -3.58
C ILE A 111 18.40 14.19 -3.76
N CYS A 112 17.54 15.10 -3.28
CA CYS A 112 17.80 16.53 -3.31
C CYS A 112 19.06 16.88 -2.51
N ALA A 113 19.22 16.37 -1.29
CA ALA A 113 20.42 16.59 -0.48
C ALA A 113 21.70 16.13 -1.19
N ILE A 114 21.67 14.94 -1.82
CA ILE A 114 22.81 14.43 -2.61
C ILE A 114 23.14 15.39 -3.76
N ARG A 115 22.13 15.89 -4.48
CA ARG A 115 22.32 16.85 -5.59
C ARG A 115 22.96 18.15 -5.10
N ASP A 116 22.47 18.71 -3.98
CA ASP A 116 22.97 19.97 -3.42
C ASP A 116 24.42 19.86 -2.90
N ILE A 117 24.73 18.78 -2.17
CA ILE A 117 26.09 18.56 -1.67
C ILE A 117 27.04 18.27 -2.85
N SER A 118 26.59 17.51 -3.84
CA SER A 118 27.37 17.22 -5.06
C SER A 118 27.75 18.49 -5.83
N ALA A 119 26.83 19.45 -5.96
CA ALA A 119 27.10 20.73 -6.59
C ALA A 119 28.17 21.54 -5.82
N THR A 120 28.21 21.41 -4.49
CA THR A 120 29.24 22.08 -3.66
C THR A 120 30.60 21.39 -3.74
N LEU A 121 30.61 20.05 -3.87
CA LEU A 121 31.83 19.24 -3.92
C LEU A 121 32.40 19.07 -5.34
N GLU A 122 31.69 19.58 -6.35
CA GLU A 122 31.96 19.40 -7.78
C GLU A 122 32.01 17.90 -8.16
N THR A 123 31.04 17.13 -7.68
CA THR A 123 30.90 15.69 -7.97
C THR A 123 29.63 15.36 -8.74
N GLU A 124 29.62 14.23 -9.46
CA GLU A 124 28.49 13.79 -10.29
C GLU A 124 27.38 13.09 -9.47
N ALA A 125 26.33 13.84 -9.10
CA ALA A 125 25.20 13.33 -8.32
C ALA A 125 24.53 12.09 -8.96
N SER A 126 24.37 12.09 -10.28
CA SER A 126 23.74 10.99 -11.03
C SER A 126 24.49 9.66 -10.86
N MET A 127 25.82 9.69 -10.82
CA MET A 127 26.64 8.50 -10.57
C MET A 127 26.46 8.00 -9.14
N ILE A 128 26.40 8.91 -8.16
CA ILE A 128 26.19 8.56 -6.75
C ILE A 128 24.83 7.89 -6.56
N ILE A 129 23.76 8.51 -7.07
CA ILE A 129 22.39 7.99 -6.97
C ILE A 129 22.26 6.61 -7.63
N THR A 130 22.82 6.45 -8.84
CA THR A 130 22.76 5.16 -9.58
C THR A 130 23.54 4.06 -8.85
N LYS A 131 24.65 4.39 -8.17
CA LYS A 131 25.42 3.44 -7.34
C LYS A 131 24.63 2.97 -6.11
N ILE A 132 23.75 3.80 -5.56
CA ILE A 132 22.85 3.39 -4.48
C ILE A 132 21.83 2.41 -5.03
N HIS A 133 21.08 2.83 -6.05
CA HIS A 133 20.17 1.97 -6.80
C HIS A 133 19.73 2.62 -8.11
N PRO A 134 19.71 1.91 -9.25
CA PRO A 134 19.40 2.49 -10.56
C PRO A 134 17.98 3.07 -10.64
N SER A 135 16.99 2.46 -9.96
CA SER A 135 15.61 2.98 -9.97
C SER A 135 15.44 4.36 -9.33
N LEU A 136 16.44 4.86 -8.60
CA LEU A 136 16.38 6.18 -7.97
C LEU A 136 16.70 7.31 -8.95
N ASN A 137 17.29 6.95 -10.09
CA ASN A 137 17.59 7.90 -11.13
C ASN A 137 16.38 8.04 -12.08
N ASP A 138 15.90 9.27 -12.25
CA ASP A 138 14.68 9.59 -13.01
C ASP A 138 14.78 9.17 -14.49
N LEU A 139 15.99 8.90 -15.00
CA LEU A 139 16.26 8.48 -16.38
C LEU A 139 15.69 7.09 -16.74
N TYR A 140 15.43 6.23 -15.77
CA TYR A 140 15.06 4.84 -16.05
C TYR A 140 13.55 4.60 -16.17
N GLY A 141 12.69 5.58 -15.84
CA GLY A 141 11.23 5.44 -15.94
C GLY A 141 10.63 4.31 -15.09
N ILE A 142 11.42 3.73 -14.17
CA ILE A 142 11.03 2.67 -13.25
C ILE A 142 10.59 3.31 -11.92
N SER A 143 9.68 2.66 -11.19
CA SER A 143 9.31 3.10 -9.84
C SER A 143 10.51 3.12 -8.90
N LYS A 144 10.62 4.19 -8.10
CA LYS A 144 11.67 4.32 -7.08
C LYS A 144 11.55 3.19 -6.06
N ASN A 145 12.64 2.49 -5.80
CA ASN A 145 12.73 1.55 -4.70
C ASN A 145 12.73 2.32 -3.37
N ILE A 146 11.74 2.03 -2.53
CA ILE A 146 11.46 2.74 -1.27
C ILE A 146 11.65 1.83 -0.03
N SER A 147 12.38 0.73 -0.21
CA SER A 147 12.67 -0.22 0.86
C SER A 147 13.55 0.39 1.95
N ASP A 148 13.50 -0.24 3.13
CA ASP A 148 14.34 0.15 4.27
C ASP A 148 15.83 0.12 3.93
N ASP A 149 16.28 -0.84 3.13
CA ASP A 149 17.67 -0.95 2.69
C ASP A 149 18.08 0.28 1.87
N ILE A 150 17.24 0.71 0.93
CA ILE A 150 17.50 1.88 0.10
C ILE A 150 17.47 3.17 0.92
N LEU A 151 16.49 3.32 1.81
CA LEU A 151 16.42 4.48 2.71
C LEU A 151 17.66 4.57 3.63
N LYS A 152 18.14 3.44 4.15
CA LYS A 152 19.37 3.39 4.96
C LYS A 152 20.60 3.77 4.15
N LYS A 153 20.74 3.25 2.92
CA LYS A 153 21.86 3.60 2.02
C LYS A 153 21.86 5.07 1.65
N LEU A 154 20.70 5.62 1.27
CA LEU A 154 20.54 7.06 0.99
C LEU A 154 20.97 7.91 2.18
N ASN A 155 20.49 7.59 3.39
CA ASN A 155 20.86 8.30 4.60
C ASN A 155 22.37 8.23 4.88
N ALA A 156 22.97 7.03 4.78
CA ALA A 156 24.40 6.84 5.00
C ALA A 156 25.24 7.63 4.00
N THR A 157 24.83 7.66 2.72
CA THR A 157 25.50 8.47 1.68
C THR A 157 25.42 9.96 1.99
N VAL A 158 24.25 10.49 2.35
CA VAL A 158 24.09 11.91 2.70
C VAL A 158 24.98 12.29 3.89
N VAL A 159 24.99 11.48 4.95
CA VAL A 159 25.85 11.71 6.13
C VAL A 159 27.33 11.74 5.73
N SER A 160 27.78 10.74 4.97
CA SER A 160 29.17 10.67 4.53
C SER A 160 29.59 11.87 3.67
N MET A 161 28.69 12.36 2.82
CA MET A 161 28.95 13.52 1.96
C MET A 161 28.99 14.83 2.75
N GLU A 162 28.12 15.00 3.76
CA GLU A 162 28.17 16.16 4.66
C GLU A 162 29.47 16.21 5.47
N GLU A 163 29.96 15.05 5.92
CA GLU A 163 31.26 14.94 6.60
C GLU A 163 32.42 15.35 5.68
N GLU A 164 32.43 14.88 4.43
CA GLU A 164 33.45 15.25 3.44
C GLU A 164 33.40 16.75 3.11
N LYS A 165 32.20 17.32 2.93
CA LYS A 165 32.00 18.77 2.73
C LYS A 165 32.56 19.57 3.90
N LYS A 166 32.28 19.16 5.14
CA LYS A 166 32.82 19.80 6.35
C LYS A 166 34.35 19.72 6.39
N ARG A 167 34.92 18.56 6.05
CA ARG A 167 36.38 18.36 6.02
C ARG A 167 37.06 19.28 5.01
N ARG A 168 36.55 19.39 3.77
CA ARG A 168 37.12 20.29 2.75
C ARG A 168 37.04 21.76 3.16
N LEU A 169 35.91 22.19 3.73
CA LEU A 169 35.75 23.56 4.22
C LEU A 169 36.72 23.91 5.36
N GLN A 170 37.02 22.96 6.24
CA GLN A 170 38.01 23.15 7.30
C GLN A 170 39.43 23.30 6.75
N MET A 171 39.82 22.51 5.74
CA MET A 171 41.15 22.65 5.12
C MET A 171 41.35 24.01 4.46
N VAL A 172 40.32 24.55 3.78
CA VAL A 172 40.40 25.87 3.15
C VAL A 172 40.47 27.00 4.18
N ARG A 173 39.93 26.83 5.39
CA ARG A 173 39.96 27.83 6.47
C ARG A 173 41.26 27.86 7.28
N LEU A 174 42.08 26.82 7.17
CA LEU A 174 43.34 26.67 7.90
C LEU A 174 44.58 27.04 7.06
N ASN A 175 44.37 27.36 5.78
CA ASN A 175 45.36 27.88 4.85
C ASN A 175 45.13 29.38 4.61
#